data_AF-A0A0N4TFY7-F1
#
_entry.id   AF-A0A0N4TFY7-F1
#
_cell.length_a   1.000
_cell.length_b   1.000
_cell.length_c   1.000
_cell.angle_alpha   90.00
_cell.angle_beta   90.00
_cell.angle_gamma   90.00
#
_symmetry.space_group_name_H-M   'P 1'
#
loop_
_entity.id
_entity.type
_entity.pdbx_description
1 polymer ?
#
loop_
_entity_poly.entity_id
_entity_poly.type
_entity_poly.pdbx_seq_one_letter_code
_entity_poly.pdbx_strand_id
1 'polypeptide(L)' 'MDLKVTCVDKFCPLGTYCEERDIVPCVKPPCRPILVCMPDNTKGCKSHPPCPAGQVCAEKLVPCIGRSCRKIAKCVPPG' A
#
# COMPACT_ATOMS: atom_id res chain seq x y z
N MET A 1 -13.73 7.68 16.20
CA MET A 1 -12.72 6.78 16.79
C MET A 1 -11.66 6.56 15.73
N ASP A 2 -10.77 7.52 15.54
CA ASP A 2 -9.69 7.43 14.55
C ASP A 2 -8.48 6.80 15.22
N LEU A 3 -8.47 5.47 15.27
CA LEU A 3 -7.31 4.72 15.72
C LEU A 3 -6.22 4.84 14.65
N LYS A 4 -5.44 5.93 14.67
CA LYS A 4 -4.17 6.04 13.95
C LYS A 4 -3.19 5.02 14.54
N VAL A 5 -3.34 3.75 14.16
CA VAL A 5 -2.38 2.69 14.52
C VAL A 5 -1.10 2.96 13.75
N THR A 6 -0.07 3.40 14.46
CA THR A 6 1.27 3.51 13.89
C THR A 6 1.78 2.11 13.51
N CYS A 7 2.37 1.98 12.32
CA CYS A 7 2.77 0.68 11.75
C CYS A 7 4.29 0.48 11.61
N VAL A 8 5.08 1.31 12.29
CA VAL A 8 6.55 1.30 12.25
C VAL A 8 7.12 -0.09 12.58
N ASP A 9 6.62 -0.74 13.63
CA ASP A 9 7.12 -2.03 14.14
C ASP A 9 6.03 -3.10 14.32
N LYS A 10 4.87 -2.89 13.70
CA LYS A 10 3.69 -3.73 13.89
C LYS A 10 3.12 -4.16 12.56
N PHE A 11 2.51 -5.35 12.55
CA PHE A 11 1.69 -5.76 11.42
C PHE A 11 0.41 -4.94 11.42
N CYS A 12 0.04 -4.44 10.24
CA CYS A 12 -1.28 -3.86 10.04
C CYS A 12 -2.35 -4.96 10.10
N PRO A 13 -3.57 -4.65 10.60
CA PRO A 13 -4.70 -5.57 10.56
C PRO A 13 -4.94 -6.15 9.16
N LEU A 14 -5.58 -7.33 9.11
CA LEU A 14 -5.97 -7.93 7.83
C LEU A 14 -6.82 -6.95 7.01
N GLY A 15 -6.55 -6.86 5.71
CA GLY A 15 -7.20 -5.90 4.82
C GLY A 15 -6.69 -4.46 4.95
N THR A 16 -5.55 -4.24 5.61
CA THR A 16 -4.88 -2.93 5.67
C THR A 16 -3.37 -3.06 5.44
N TYR A 17 -2.72 -1.99 5.00
CA TYR A 17 -1.28 -1.94 4.74
C TYR A 17 -0.65 -0.66 5.32
N CYS A 18 0.64 -0.72 5.66
CA CYS A 18 1.36 0.44 6.17
C CYS A 18 1.68 1.41 5.03
N GLU A 19 1.28 2.67 5.18
CA GLU A 19 1.52 3.73 4.22
C GLU A 19 2.12 4.96 4.90
N GLU A 20 3.02 5.64 4.18
CA GLU A 20 3.54 6.93 4.58
C GLU A 20 2.55 8.03 4.19
N ARG A 21 2.14 8.85 5.15
CA ARG A 21 1.32 10.03 4.90
C ARG A 21 2.04 11.28 5.36
N ASP A 22 2.20 12.22 4.43
CA ASP A 22 2.57 13.59 4.73
C ASP A 22 1.43 14.27 5.50
N ILE A 23 1.73 14.75 6.70
CA ILE A 23 0.80 15.60 7.44
C ILE A 23 0.94 17.02 6.90
N VAL A 24 -0.07 17.50 6.18
CA VAL A 24 -0.27 18.92 5.89
C VAL A 24 -1.23 19.51 6.94
N PRO A 25 -1.01 20.72 7.52
CA PRO A 25 0.24 21.39 7.85
C PRO A 25 0.70 21.02 9.27
N CYS A 26 1.93 20.53 9.42
CA CYS A 26 2.53 20.40 10.75
C CYS A 26 2.91 21.78 11.32
N VAL A 27 2.76 21.96 12.63
CA VAL A 27 3.01 23.26 13.30
C VAL A 27 4.48 23.73 13.18
N LYS A 28 5.43 22.80 13.01
CA LYS A 28 6.87 23.08 12.84
C LYS A 28 7.52 22.16 11.78
N PRO A 29 8.03 22.69 10.66
CA PRO A 29 8.78 21.93 9.68
C PRO A 29 10.23 21.60 10.14
N PRO A 30 10.88 20.54 9.60
CA PRO A 30 10.35 19.61 8.60
C PRO A 30 9.30 18.66 9.21
N CYS A 31 8.18 18.51 8.52
CA CYS A 31 7.15 17.56 8.95
C CYS A 31 7.73 16.15 8.83
N ARG A 32 7.74 15.41 9.93
CA ARG A 32 8.01 13.97 9.84
C ARG A 32 6.76 13.31 9.27
N PRO A 33 6.86 12.55 8.18
CA PRO A 33 5.72 11.79 7.70
C PRO A 33 5.32 10.75 8.76
N ILE A 34 4.04 10.39 8.79
CA ILE A 34 3.53 9.35 9.69
C ILE A 34 3.28 8.07 8.93
N LEU A 35 3.68 6.95 9.53
CA LEU A 35 3.36 5.61 9.06
C LEU A 35 2.05 5.16 9.71
N VAL A 36 1.03 4.94 8.89
CA VAL A 36 -0.31 4.53 9.35
C VAL A 36 -0.86 3.36 8.53
N CYS A 37 -1.67 2.51 9.16
CA CYS A 37 -2.38 1.44 8.45
C CYS A 37 -3.55 2.03 7.65
N MET A 38 -3.53 1.81 6.33
CA MET A 38 -4.56 2.24 5.39
C MET A 38 -5.32 1.02 4.85
N PRO A 39 -6.63 1.13 4.55
CA PRO A 39 -7.39 0.05 3.92
C PRO A 39 -6.74 -0.41 2.61
N ASP A 40 -6.58 -1.72 2.47
CA ASP A 40 -6.12 -2.32 1.23
C ASP A 40 -7.29 -2.50 0.28
N ASN A 41 -7.44 -1.57 -0.66
CA ASN A 41 -8.42 -1.66 -1.73
C ASN A 41 -7.89 -2.46 -2.94
N THR A 42 -6.69 -3.04 -2.87
CA THR A 42 -6.17 -3.88 -3.96
C THR A 42 -6.78 -5.27 -3.90
N LYS A 43 -7.44 -5.67 -4.98
CA LYS A 43 -8.09 -6.99 -5.10
C LYS A 43 -7.24 -8.01 -5.87
N GLY A 44 -5.94 -7.76 -5.98
CA GLY A 44 -5.02 -8.57 -6.78
C GLY A 44 -5.44 -8.67 -8.25
N CYS A 45 -4.88 -9.64 -8.98
CA CYS A 45 -5.24 -9.85 -10.39
C CYS A 45 -6.66 -10.40 -10.56
N LYS A 46 -7.24 -11.04 -9.54
CA LYS A 46 -8.59 -11.63 -9.59
C LYS A 46 -9.69 -10.58 -9.81
N SER A 47 -9.52 -9.36 -9.32
CA SER A 47 -10.47 -8.26 -9.60
C SER A 47 -9.80 -7.04 -10.23
N HIS A 48 -8.63 -7.23 -10.83
CA HIS A 48 -8.02 -6.23 -11.69
C HIS A 48 -8.78 -6.20 -13.03
N PRO A 49 -9.07 -5.04 -13.62
CA PRO A 49 -9.65 -4.97 -14.96
C PRO A 49 -8.76 -5.71 -15.98
N PRO A 50 -9.33 -6.19 -17.11
CA PRO A 50 -8.54 -6.82 -18.15
C PRO A 50 -7.38 -5.94 -18.60
N CYS A 51 -6.19 -6.54 -18.74
CA CYS A 51 -5.02 -5.82 -19.21
C CYS A 51 -5.14 -5.49 -20.71
N PRO A 52 -4.47 -4.42 -21.18
CA PRO A 52 -4.38 -4.11 -22.60
C PRO A 52 -3.85 -5.30 -23.42
N ALA A 53 -4.15 -5.30 -24.72
CA ALA A 53 -3.67 -6.32 -25.64
C ALA A 53 -2.13 -6.43 -25.58
N GLY A 54 -1.62 -7.67 -25.53
CA GLY A 54 -0.19 -7.94 -25.40
C GLY A 54 0.37 -7.76 -23.99
N GLN A 55 -0.48 -7.60 -22.96
CA GLN A 55 -0.08 -7.58 -21.56
C GLN A 55 -0.83 -8.63 -20.74
N VAL A 56 -0.18 -9.12 -19.69
CA VAL A 56 -0.75 -10.05 -18.69
C VAL A 56 -0.76 -9.40 -17.32
N CYS A 57 -1.75 -9.73 -16.49
CA CYS A 57 -1.77 -9.27 -15.10
C CYS A 57 -0.76 -10.09 -14.28
N ALA A 58 0.12 -9.41 -13.56
CA ALA A 58 1.03 -9.99 -12.60
C ALA A 58 0.89 -9.29 -11.24
N GLU A 59 1.02 -10.06 -10.17
CA GLU A 59 1.09 -9.52 -8.82
C GLU A 59 2.54 -9.22 -8.45
N LYS A 60 2.84 -7.95 -8.24
CA LYS A 60 4.17 -7.51 -7.80
C LYS A 60 4.15 -7.29 -6.30
N LEU A 61 5.02 -7.97 -5.57
CA LEU A 61 5.32 -7.64 -4.18
C LEU A 61 5.97 -6.25 -4.15
N VAL A 62 5.37 -5.31 -3.43
CA VAL A 62 6.03 -4.02 -3.15
C VAL A 62 6.91 -4.17 -1.91
N PRO A 63 7.99 -3.37 -1.80
CA PRO A 63 8.81 -3.33 -0.59
C PRO A 63 7.94 -3.12 0.64
N CYS A 64 8.26 -3.84 1.70
CA CYS A 64 7.54 -3.71 2.96
C CYS A 64 7.84 -2.35 3.59
N ILE A 65 6.82 -1.72 4.15
CA ILE A 65 6.98 -0.54 5.00
C ILE A 65 6.76 -1.00 6.44
N GLY A 66 7.77 -0.83 7.28
CA GLY A 66 7.81 -1.47 8.61
C GLY A 66 7.68 -2.99 8.47
N ARG A 67 6.68 -3.57 9.14
CA ARG A 67 6.34 -5.00 9.05
C ARG A 67 5.18 -5.32 8.10
N SER A 68 4.77 -4.38 7.26
CA SER A 68 3.65 -4.57 6.33
C SER A 68 4.13 -4.69 4.89
N CYS A 69 3.87 -5.83 4.26
CA CYS A 69 4.17 -6.11 2.85
C CYS A 69 2.84 -6.28 2.11
N ARG A 70 2.72 -5.71 0.90
CA ARG A 70 1.52 -5.91 0.05
C ARG A 70 1.90 -6.34 -1.36
N LYS A 71 0.94 -6.96 -2.05
CA LYS A 71 1.05 -7.28 -3.48
C LYS A 71 0.13 -6.35 -4.24
N ILE A 72 0.62 -5.77 -5.33
CA ILE A 72 -0.19 -4.94 -6.22
C ILE A 72 -0.31 -5.63 -7.57
N ALA A 73 -1.52 -5.64 -8.12
CA ALA A 73 -1.74 -6.09 -9.49
C ALA A 73 -1.22 -5.04 -10.47
N LYS A 74 -0.52 -5.49 -11.51
CA LYS A 74 -0.01 -4.66 -12.61
C LYS A 74 -0.10 -5.42 -13.92
N CYS A 75 -0.38 -4.69 -15.00
CA CYS A 75 -0.23 -5.22 -16.35
C CYS A 75 1.24 -5.13 -16.78
N VAL A 76 1.79 -6.25 -17.25
CA VAL A 76 3.19 -6.39 -17.69
C VAL A 76 3.24 -7.14 -19.03
N PRO A 77 4.30 -7.00 -19.83
CA PRO A 77 4.49 -7.84 -21.01
C PRO A 77 4.54 -9.34 -20.62
N PRO A 78 4.02 -10.24 -21.47
CA PRO A 78 4.25 -11.68 -21.31
C PRO A 78 5.75 -11.97 -21.38
N GLY A 79 6.23 -12.86 -20.51
CA GLY A 79 7.63 -13.28 -20.45
C GLY A 79 8.01 -14.28 -21.53
#